data_AF-A0A9D0YED5-F1
#
_entry.id   AF-A0A9D0YED5-F1
#
_cell.length_a   1.000
_cell.length_b   1.000
_cell.length_c   1.000
_cell.angle_alpha   90.00
_cell.angle_beta   90.00
_cell.angle_gamma   90.00
#
_symmetry.space_group_name_H-M   'P 1'
#
loop_
_entity.id
_entity.type
_entity.pdbx_description
1 polymer ?
#
loop_
_entity_poly.entity_id
_entity_poly.type
_entity_poly.pdbx_seq_one_letter_code
_entity_poly.pdbx_strand_id
1 'polypeptide(L)'
;MTDVIRCAELTEGLLDQLLTRFGMAVDTIGNDSEIPGSYWKDSEAGLIGNSLYLRPDTPVHSALHEACHYICMDTQRRESLDTDSGGDYLEESAVCYLQIILADQLPDIGKQRMFDDMDRWGYSFRLGSTQRWFEEDA
;
A
#
# COMPACT_ATOMS: atom_id res chain seq x y z
N MET A 1 -2.32 13.15 14.48
CA MET A 1 -2.56 12.65 13.12
C MET A 1 -1.29 12.90 12.33
N THR A 2 -0.68 11.83 11.84
CA THR A 2 0.41 11.88 10.88
C THR A 2 -0.09 12.54 9.61
N ASP A 3 0.63 13.56 9.13
CA ASP A 3 0.31 14.31 7.93
C ASP A 3 0.78 13.51 6.71
N VAL A 4 0.00 12.47 6.35
CA VAL A 4 0.19 11.59 5.19
C VAL A 4 -1.00 11.68 4.25
N ILE A 5 -0.79 11.46 2.95
CA ILE A 5 -1.86 11.57 1.96
C ILE A 5 -2.85 10.42 2.09
N ARG A 6 -4.14 10.73 2.04
CA ARG A 6 -5.25 9.78 2.15
C ARG A 6 -5.81 9.46 0.77
N CYS A 7 -6.44 8.30 0.64
CA CYS A 7 -7.03 7.85 -0.61
C CYS A 7 -8.11 8.82 -1.14
N ALA A 8 -8.86 9.50 -0.27
CA ALA A 8 -9.82 10.52 -0.68
C ALA A 8 -9.20 11.79 -1.28
N GLU A 9 -7.89 12.00 -1.14
CA GLU A 9 -7.16 13.13 -1.72
C GLU A 9 -6.63 12.81 -3.13
N LEU A 10 -6.73 11.55 -3.57
CA LEU A 10 -6.40 11.16 -4.93
C LEU A 10 -7.50 11.55 -5.90
N THR A 11 -7.11 11.81 -7.14
CA THR A 11 -8.04 11.86 -8.26
C THR A 11 -8.78 10.52 -8.36
N GLU A 12 -10.11 10.60 -8.40
CA GLU A 12 -11.00 9.45 -8.41
C GLU A 12 -10.64 8.44 -9.52
N GLY A 13 -10.58 7.16 -9.16
CA GLY A 13 -10.32 6.06 -10.09
C GLY A 13 -8.86 5.85 -10.49
N LEU A 14 -7.91 6.71 -10.07
CA LEU A 14 -6.50 6.48 -10.39
C LEU A 14 -5.96 5.20 -9.76
N LEU A 15 -6.31 4.95 -8.50
CA LEU A 15 -5.87 3.75 -7.79
C LEU A 15 -6.48 2.49 -8.43
N ASP A 16 -7.77 2.52 -8.77
CA ASP A 16 -8.45 1.45 -9.51
C ASP A 16 -7.75 1.14 -10.85
N GLN A 17 -7.48 2.18 -11.65
CA GLN A 17 -6.83 2.04 -12.95
C GLN A 17 -5.43 1.44 -12.82
N LEU A 18 -4.68 1.86 -11.79
CA LEU A 18 -3.35 1.34 -11.50
C LEU A 18 -3.41 -0.16 -11.16
N LEU A 19 -4.30 -0.55 -10.25
CA LEU A 19 -4.36 -1.87 -9.64
C LEU A 19 -5.10 -2.91 -10.48
N THR A 20 -6.02 -2.50 -11.36
CA THR A 20 -6.68 -3.39 -12.33
C THR A 20 -5.67 -4.07 -13.25
N ARG A 21 -4.54 -3.43 -13.54
CA ARG A 21 -3.44 -4.01 -14.36
C ARG A 21 -2.79 -5.23 -13.72
N PHE A 22 -2.94 -5.39 -12.40
CA PHE A 22 -2.46 -6.52 -11.63
C PHE A 22 -3.58 -7.53 -11.28
N GLY A 23 -4.79 -7.33 -11.81
CA GLY A 23 -5.94 -8.20 -11.52
C GLY A 23 -6.58 -7.95 -10.16
N MET A 24 -6.31 -6.81 -9.53
CA MET A 24 -6.89 -6.43 -8.24
C MET A 24 -8.13 -5.55 -8.43
N ALA A 25 -9.07 -5.66 -7.50
CA ALA A 25 -10.20 -4.76 -7.35
C ALA A 25 -9.99 -3.84 -6.14
N VAL A 26 -10.51 -2.60 -6.22
CA VAL A 26 -10.49 -1.66 -5.09
C VAL A 26 -11.93 -1.46 -4.62
N ASP A 27 -12.17 -1.77 -3.35
CA ASP A 27 -13.47 -1.65 -2.70
C ASP A 27 -13.41 -0.53 -1.66
N THR A 28 -13.97 0.63 -2.01
CA THR A 28 -14.07 1.76 -1.06
C THR A 28 -15.31 1.62 -0.18
N ILE A 29 -15.12 1.50 1.13
CA ILE A 29 -16.19 1.39 2.14
C ILE A 29 -16.50 2.74 2.79
N GLY A 30 -17.60 2.80 3.55
CA GLY A 30 -18.01 4.02 4.24
C GLY A 30 -17.09 4.42 5.41
N ASN A 31 -17.07 5.71 5.75
CA ASN A 31 -16.23 6.28 6.82
C ASN A 31 -16.41 5.65 8.21
N ASP A 32 -17.57 5.04 8.49
CA ASP A 32 -17.86 4.41 9.78
C ASP A 32 -17.80 2.88 9.72
N SER A 33 -17.32 2.32 8.60
CA SER A 33 -17.19 0.88 8.41
C SER A 33 -15.83 0.37 8.86
N GLU A 34 -15.81 -0.82 9.46
CA GLU A 34 -14.57 -1.57 9.67
C GLU A 34 -14.02 -2.01 8.30
N ILE A 35 -12.71 -1.87 8.11
CA ILE A 35 -12.03 -2.26 6.87
C ILE A 35 -11.80 -3.78 6.87
N PRO A 36 -12.49 -4.56 6.00
CA PRO A 36 -12.28 -6.01 5.92
C PRO A 36 -10.84 -6.31 5.52
N GLY A 37 -10.25 -7.33 6.14
CA GLY A 37 -8.89 -7.75 5.79
C GLY A 37 -7.78 -6.84 6.31
N SER A 38 -8.09 -5.82 7.12
CA SER A 38 -7.08 -4.92 7.70
C SER A 38 -6.38 -5.60 8.86
N TYR A 39 -5.07 -5.82 8.74
CA TYR A 39 -4.27 -6.50 9.75
C TYR A 39 -4.09 -5.64 11.01
N TRP A 40 -3.73 -4.37 10.81
CA TRP A 40 -3.47 -3.40 11.88
C TRP A 40 -4.72 -2.65 12.34
N LYS A 41 -5.83 -2.77 11.60
CA LYS A 41 -7.12 -2.12 11.84
C LYS A 41 -7.06 -0.59 11.64
N ASP A 42 -8.05 0.11 12.18
CA ASP A 42 -8.21 1.56 12.04
C ASP A 42 -8.38 2.02 10.57
N SER A 43 -7.47 2.84 10.06
CA SER A 43 -7.52 3.41 8.71
C SER A 43 -6.66 2.63 7.73
N GLU A 44 -5.88 1.64 8.18
CA GLU A 44 -5.02 0.87 7.28
C GLU A 44 -5.83 -0.01 6.34
N ALA A 45 -5.37 -0.08 5.08
CA ALA A 45 -5.99 -0.87 4.05
C ALA A 45 -6.11 -2.34 4.45
N GLY A 46 -7.10 -3.02 3.90
CA GLY A 46 -7.28 -4.44 4.11
C GLY A 46 -7.25 -5.22 2.81
N LEU A 47 -6.84 -6.48 2.89
CA LEU A 47 -6.59 -7.32 1.73
C LEU A 47 -7.20 -8.70 1.91
N ILE A 48 -8.11 -9.07 1.01
CA ILE A 48 -8.71 -10.42 0.96
C ILE A 48 -8.76 -10.86 -0.49
N GLY A 49 -8.17 -12.02 -0.80
CA GLY A 49 -8.02 -12.48 -2.17
C GLY A 49 -7.37 -11.41 -3.06
N ASN A 50 -8.06 -10.99 -4.12
CA ASN A 50 -7.60 -9.90 -5.01
C ASN A 50 -8.30 -8.56 -4.74
N SER A 51 -9.02 -8.42 -3.63
CA SER A 51 -9.78 -7.21 -3.30
C SER A 51 -9.05 -6.41 -2.23
N LEU A 52 -8.79 -5.13 -2.54
CA LEU A 52 -8.19 -4.16 -1.63
C LEU A 52 -9.31 -3.29 -1.05
N TYR A 53 -9.53 -3.38 0.26
CA TYR A 53 -10.55 -2.62 0.97
C TYR A 53 -9.95 -1.33 1.54
N LEU A 54 -10.60 -0.22 1.25
CA LEU A 54 -10.14 1.12 1.64
C LEU A 54 -11.29 1.92 2.24
N ARG A 55 -10.95 2.80 3.18
CA ARG A 55 -11.83 3.87 3.64
C ARG A 55 -11.32 5.21 3.09
N PRO A 56 -12.15 6.25 2.97
CA PRO A 56 -11.68 7.55 2.48
C PRO A 56 -10.47 8.13 3.22
N ASP A 57 -10.32 7.84 4.52
CA ASP A 57 -9.18 8.25 5.34
C ASP A 57 -7.99 7.28 5.30
N THR A 58 -8.06 6.18 4.55
CA THR A 58 -6.95 5.23 4.42
C THR A 58 -5.73 5.91 3.80
N PRO A 59 -4.55 5.84 4.44
CA PRO A 59 -3.32 6.37 3.86
C PRO A 59 -2.96 5.68 2.55
N VAL A 60 -2.52 6.44 1.55
CA VAL A 60 -2.19 5.84 0.24
C VAL A 60 -0.96 4.93 0.33
N HIS A 61 -0.02 5.21 1.22
CA HIS A 61 1.11 4.31 1.46
C HIS A 61 0.63 2.93 1.95
N SER A 62 -0.39 2.88 2.82
CA SER A 62 -0.98 1.62 3.31
C SER A 62 -1.70 0.88 2.18
N ALA A 63 -2.51 1.58 1.37
CA ALA A 63 -3.18 0.99 0.22
C ALA A 63 -2.19 0.36 -0.78
N LEU A 64 -1.10 1.06 -1.10
CA LEU A 64 -0.08 0.57 -2.02
C LEU A 64 0.76 -0.55 -1.39
N HIS A 65 1.02 -0.51 -0.08
CA HIS A 65 1.75 -1.56 0.62
C HIS A 65 1.01 -2.91 0.53
N GLU A 66 -0.27 -2.93 0.89
CA GLU A 66 -1.12 -4.12 0.78
C GLU A 66 -1.27 -4.59 -0.68
N ALA A 67 -1.42 -3.67 -1.63
CA ALA A 67 -1.44 -4.03 -3.04
C ALA A 67 -0.12 -4.71 -3.49
N CYS A 68 1.02 -4.21 -2.99
CA CYS A 68 2.32 -4.78 -3.31
C CYS A 68 2.51 -6.16 -2.68
N HIS A 69 1.97 -6.44 -1.49
CA HIS A 69 1.90 -7.79 -0.95
C HIS A 69 1.22 -8.75 -1.93
N TYR A 70 0.02 -8.40 -2.42
CA TYR A 70 -0.66 -9.23 -3.41
C TYR A 70 0.20 -9.46 -4.66
N ILE A 71 0.82 -8.40 -5.20
CA ILE A 71 1.63 -8.48 -6.42
C ILE A 71 2.87 -9.36 -6.23
N CYS A 72 3.52 -9.30 -5.08
CA CYS A 72 4.72 -10.10 -4.78
C CYS A 72 4.40 -11.58 -4.48
N MET A 73 3.20 -11.89 -3.99
CA MET A 73 2.78 -13.26 -3.72
C MET A 73 2.72 -14.14 -4.98
N ASP A 74 3.01 -15.42 -4.80
CA ASP A 74 2.68 -16.46 -5.76
C ASP A 74 1.16 -16.74 -5.81
N THR A 75 0.75 -17.51 -6.82
CA THR A 75 -0.67 -17.84 -7.04
C THR A 75 -1.28 -18.64 -5.88
N GLN A 76 -0.51 -19.55 -5.26
CA GLN A 76 -1.03 -20.41 -4.21
C GLN A 76 -1.36 -19.61 -2.95
N ARG A 77 -0.49 -18.66 -2.56
CA ARG A 77 -0.73 -17.75 -1.43
C ARG A 77 -1.92 -16.84 -1.67
N ARG A 78 -2.07 -16.31 -2.89
CA ARG A 78 -3.22 -15.47 -3.27
C ARG A 78 -4.57 -16.18 -3.14
N GLU A 79 -4.63 -17.47 -3.47
CA GLU A 79 -5.88 -18.26 -3.39
C GLU A 79 -6.40 -18.41 -1.95
N SER A 80 -5.51 -18.39 -0.96
CA SER A 80 -5.85 -18.52 0.46
C SER A 80 -5.75 -17.20 1.25
N LEU A 81 -5.54 -16.07 0.58
CA LEU A 81 -5.27 -14.79 1.23
C LEU A 81 -6.52 -14.25 1.93
N ASP A 82 -6.42 -14.12 3.25
CA ASP A 82 -7.42 -13.50 4.13
C ASP A 82 -6.69 -12.72 5.22
N THR A 83 -6.48 -11.41 4.98
CA THR A 83 -5.76 -10.47 5.86
C THR A 83 -4.23 -10.64 5.91
N ASP A 84 -3.71 -11.78 6.36
CA ASP A 84 -2.27 -11.97 6.57
C ASP A 84 -1.57 -12.36 5.27
N SER A 85 -0.62 -11.52 4.84
CA SER A 85 0.17 -11.74 3.64
C SER A 85 1.20 -12.86 3.83
N GLY A 86 1.75 -13.07 5.02
CA GLY A 86 2.70 -14.15 5.33
C GLY A 86 4.05 -14.06 4.61
N GLY A 87 4.51 -12.84 4.26
CA GLY A 87 5.79 -12.59 3.59
C GLY A 87 7.02 -12.76 4.49
N ASP A 88 8.20 -12.88 3.88
CA ASP A 88 9.49 -12.83 4.58
C ASP A 88 10.15 -11.45 4.45
N TYR A 89 11.28 -11.24 5.13
CA TYR A 89 11.99 -9.95 5.11
C TYR A 89 12.43 -9.48 3.71
N LEU A 90 12.73 -10.41 2.79
CA LEU A 90 13.11 -10.05 1.43
C LEU A 90 11.87 -9.62 0.64
N GLU A 91 10.75 -10.32 0.84
CA GLU A 91 9.47 -9.92 0.26
C GLU A 91 9.02 -8.56 0.79
N GLU A 92 9.11 -8.29 2.09
CA GLU A 92 8.82 -6.95 2.66
C GLU A 92 9.64 -5.85 2.00
N SER A 93 10.91 -6.14 1.69
CA SER A 93 11.79 -5.18 1.00
C SER A 93 11.32 -4.96 -0.45
N ALA A 94 10.92 -6.03 -1.15
CA ALA A 94 10.34 -5.94 -2.49
C ALA A 94 9.00 -5.19 -2.50
N VAL A 95 8.16 -5.39 -1.48
CA VAL A 95 6.87 -4.72 -1.28
C VAL A 95 7.09 -3.21 -1.11
N CYS A 96 7.98 -2.81 -0.20
CA CYS A 96 8.32 -1.40 -0.01
C CYS A 96 8.90 -0.76 -1.28
N TYR A 97 9.72 -1.51 -2.02
CA TYR A 97 10.34 -1.00 -3.25
C TYR A 97 9.28 -0.79 -4.33
N LEU A 98 8.42 -1.79 -4.55
CA LEU A 98 7.35 -1.72 -5.53
C LEU A 98 6.33 -0.64 -5.18
N GLN A 99 6.03 -0.45 -3.89
CA GLN A 99 5.15 0.62 -3.40
C GLN A 99 5.62 2.00 -3.89
N ILE A 100 6.92 2.28 -3.82
CA ILE A 100 7.51 3.54 -4.30
C ILE A 100 7.43 3.64 -5.83
N ILE A 101 7.71 2.55 -6.55
CA ILE A 101 7.61 2.51 -8.02
C ILE A 101 6.17 2.74 -8.50
N LEU A 102 5.18 2.17 -7.80
CA LEU A 102 3.77 2.34 -8.11
C LEU A 102 3.28 3.75 -7.76
N ALA A 103 3.77 4.33 -6.66
CA ALA A 103 3.48 5.73 -6.30
C ALA A 103 3.95 6.73 -7.37
N ASP A 104 5.07 6.44 -8.06
CA ASP A 104 5.57 7.26 -9.17
C ASP A 104 4.61 7.31 -10.37
N GLN A 105 3.70 6.35 -10.48
CA GLN A 105 2.70 6.28 -11.53
C GLN A 105 1.41 7.03 -11.19
N LEU A 106 1.26 7.52 -9.95
CA LEU A 106 0.14 8.32 -9.50
C LEU A 106 0.52 9.81 -9.57
N PRO A 107 -0.09 10.61 -10.48
CA PRO A 107 0.24 12.03 -10.65
C PRO A 107 0.08 12.88 -9.38
N ASP A 108 -0.81 12.49 -8.47
CA ASP A 108 -1.11 13.23 -7.24
C ASP A 108 -0.08 13.00 -6.12
N ILE A 109 0.84 12.04 -6.28
CA ILE A 109 1.82 11.66 -5.26
C ILE A 109 3.26 11.74 -5.80
N GLY A 110 3.63 10.82 -6.69
CA GLY A 110 5.03 10.62 -7.11
C GLY A 110 5.94 10.04 -6.01
N LYS A 111 7.19 9.69 -6.36
CA LYS A 111 8.12 9.09 -5.37
C LYS A 111 8.42 9.99 -4.19
N GLN A 112 8.65 11.29 -4.41
CA GLN A 112 9.08 12.19 -3.35
C GLN A 112 8.07 12.24 -2.21
N ARG A 113 6.77 12.34 -2.53
CA ARG A 113 5.73 12.33 -1.51
C ARG A 113 5.62 10.97 -0.81
N MET A 114 5.80 9.87 -1.55
CA MET A 114 5.79 8.54 -0.94
C MET A 114 6.94 8.34 0.06
N PHE A 115 8.15 8.83 -0.26
CA PHE A 115 9.27 8.82 0.70
C PHE A 115 8.91 9.55 1.99
N ASP A 116 8.38 10.76 1.88
CA ASP A 116 8.01 11.59 3.03
C ASP A 116 6.91 10.93 3.88
N ASP A 117 5.89 10.35 3.24
CA ASP A 117 4.77 9.72 3.94
C ASP A 117 5.20 8.42 4.64
N MET A 118 6.05 7.61 4.01
CA MET A 118 6.63 6.41 4.64
C MET A 118 7.48 6.78 5.86
N ASP A 119 8.37 7.78 5.74
CA ASP A 119 9.20 8.25 6.85
C ASP A 119 8.34 8.84 7.99
N ARG A 120 7.28 9.57 7.69
CA ARG A 120 6.33 10.14 8.67
C ARG A 120 5.48 9.07 9.37
N TRP A 121 5.08 8.03 8.64
CA TRP A 121 4.34 6.91 9.20
C TRP A 121 5.21 6.10 10.18
N GLY A 122 6.52 6.08 9.94
CA GLY A 122 7.51 5.44 10.81
C GLY A 122 8.18 4.22 10.18
N TYR A 123 8.22 4.12 8.85
CA TYR A 123 9.05 3.12 8.18
C TYR A 123 10.51 3.30 8.62
N SER A 124 11.17 2.20 8.95
CA SER A 124 12.53 2.21 9.49
C SER A 124 13.44 1.36 8.62
N PHE A 125 14.29 2.03 7.85
CA PHE A 125 15.30 1.40 7.00
C PHE A 125 16.71 1.64 7.54
N ARG A 126 17.67 0.82 7.10
CA ARG A 126 19.06 0.83 7.58
C ARG A 126 19.75 2.19 7.49
N LEU A 127 19.41 3.00 6.48
CA LEU A 127 20.00 4.31 6.24
C LEU A 127 19.20 5.48 6.87
N GLY A 128 18.14 5.18 7.62
CA GLY A 128 17.34 6.16 8.37
C GLY A 128 16.42 7.04 7.53
N SER A 129 16.28 6.76 6.23
CA SER A 129 15.34 7.42 5.33
C SER A 129 14.91 6.45 4.23
N THR A 130 13.62 6.49 3.89
CA THR A 130 13.04 5.71 2.80
C THR A 130 13.72 6.04 1.47
N GLN A 131 13.98 7.32 1.18
CA GLN A 131 14.65 7.72 -0.07
C GLN A 131 16.06 7.13 -0.18
N ARG A 132 16.87 7.28 0.87
CA ARG A 132 18.24 6.76 0.87
C ARG A 132 18.27 5.26 0.76
N TRP A 133 17.36 4.57 1.43
CA TRP A 133 17.21 3.13 1.28
C TRP A 133 16.90 2.76 -0.17
N PHE A 134 15.91 3.41 -0.79
CA PHE A 134 15.51 3.13 -2.17
C PHE A 134 16.64 3.39 -3.20
N GLU A 135 17.40 4.48 -3.03
CA GLU A 135 18.42 4.90 -4.00
C GLU A 135 19.78 4.22 -3.80
N GLU A 136 20.12 3.82 -2.56
CA GLU A 136 21.47 3.38 -2.19
C GLU A 136 21.54 1.92 -1.69
N ASP A 137 20.43 1.32 -1.26
CA ASP A 137 20.46 0.09 -0.43
C ASP A 137 19.49 -1.03 -0.83
N ALA A 138 18.43 -0.72 -1.57
CA ALA A 138 17.33 -1.63 -1.87
C ALA A 138 17.67 -2.75 -2.87
#